data_AF-X6JSB9-F1
#
_entry.id   AF-X6JSB9-F1
#
_cell.length_a   1.000
_cell.length_b   1.000
_cell.length_c   1.000
_cell.angle_alpha   90.00
_cell.angle_beta   90.00
_cell.angle_gamma   90.00
#
_symmetry.space_group_name_H-M   'P 1'
#
loop_
_entity.id
_entity.type
_entity.pdbx_description
1 polymer ?
#
loop_
_entity_poly.entity_id
_entity_poly.type
_entity_poly.pdbx_seq_one_letter_code
_entity_poly.pdbx_strand_id
1 'polypeptide(L)'
;MSNMAPLSVRVTSDERDILEAAASQANTNLSDFIRRKAVEAAEMEVLDGRIVTIPAADWEKFEAWAKSPAKTRPGLRRLAASRPVWQD
;
A
#
# COMPACT_ATOMS: atom_id res chain seq x y z
N MET A 1 -0.71 2.92 25.41
CA MET A 1 -0.46 4.28 24.90
C MET A 1 0.56 4.17 23.78
N SER A 2 0.26 4.66 22.57
CA SER A 2 1.22 4.64 21.48
C SER A 2 2.38 5.58 21.80
N ASN A 3 3.62 5.09 21.64
CA ASN A 3 4.81 5.89 21.91
C ASN A 3 5.07 6.82 20.73
N MET A 4 5.04 8.14 20.94
CA MET A 4 5.32 9.12 19.90
C MET A 4 6.84 9.31 19.78
N ALA A 5 7.37 9.20 18.57
CA ALA A 5 8.77 9.45 18.26
C ALA A 5 8.90 10.61 17.24
N PRO A 6 9.94 11.46 17.34
CA PRO A 6 10.15 12.55 16.40
C PRO A 6 10.56 12.02 15.02
N LEU A 7 10.06 12.67 13.96
CA LEU A 7 10.53 12.48 12.59
C LEU A 7 11.23 13.76 12.12
N SER A 8 12.52 13.67 11.79
CA SER A 8 13.32 14.80 11.30
C SER A 8 13.61 14.66 9.82
N VAL A 9 13.10 15.60 9.01
CA VAL A 9 13.29 15.64 7.56
C VAL A 9 13.99 16.95 7.20
N ARG A 10 15.01 16.87 6.35
CA ARG A 10 15.67 18.06 5.79
C ARG A 10 14.90 18.52 4.57
N VAL A 11 14.68 19.83 4.48
CA VAL A 11 14.02 20.49 3.35
C VAL A 11 14.82 21.75 2.99
N THR A 12 14.74 22.13 1.73
CA THR A 12 15.21 23.42 1.23
C THR A 12 14.31 24.57 1.71
N SER A 13 14.75 25.82 1.52
CA SER A 13 13.91 27.00 1.80
C SER A 13 12.62 26.98 0.99
N ASP A 14 12.74 26.69 -0.30
CA ASP A 14 11.64 26.79 -1.25
C ASP A 14 10.58 25.71 -0.97
N GLU A 15 11.03 24.49 -0.64
CA GLU A 15 10.13 23.43 -0.18
C GLU A 15 9.41 23.83 1.11
N ARG A 16 10.13 24.44 2.07
CA ARG A 16 9.53 24.88 3.32
C ARG A 16 8.46 25.94 3.10
N ASP A 17 8.70 26.92 2.25
CA ASP A 17 7.78 28.02 1.98
C ASP A 17 6.46 27.49 1.39
N ILE A 18 6.53 26.55 0.45
CA ILE A 18 5.35 25.90 -0.14
C ILE A 18 4.58 25.10 0.91
N LEU A 19 5.30 24.35 1.76
CA LEU A 19 4.67 23.54 2.82
C LEU A 19 4.00 24.41 3.90
N GLU A 20 4.60 25.54 4.26
CA GLU A 20 4.02 26.49 5.21
C GLU A 20 2.78 27.19 4.63
N ALA A 21 2.82 27.59 3.35
CA ALA A 21 1.65 28.14 2.66
C ALA A 21 0.49 27.12 2.61
N ALA A 22 0.79 25.85 2.32
CA ALA A 22 -0.21 24.78 2.29
C ALA A 22 -0.78 24.48 3.70
N ALA A 23 0.06 24.48 4.73
CA ALA A 23 -0.37 24.30 6.11
C ALA A 23 -1.30 25.45 6.56
N SER A 24 -0.96 26.69 6.19
CA SER A 24 -1.79 27.87 6.45
C SER A 24 -3.15 27.76 5.76
N GLN A 25 -3.18 27.38 4.48
CA GLN A 25 -4.43 27.17 3.75
C GLN A 25 -5.28 26.05 4.37
N ALA A 26 -4.65 25.02 4.92
CA ALA A 26 -5.31 23.93 5.65
C ALA A 26 -5.69 24.27 7.10
N ASN A 27 -5.48 25.52 7.55
CA ASN A 27 -5.74 26.00 8.91
C ASN A 27 -5.08 25.13 9.99
N THR A 28 -3.83 24.73 9.77
CA THR A 28 -3.06 23.91 10.71
C THR A 28 -1.60 24.36 10.77
N ASN A 29 -0.82 23.81 11.72
CA ASN A 29 0.62 24.06 11.78
C ASN A 29 1.39 23.13 10.84
N LEU A 30 2.63 23.50 10.51
CA LEU A 30 3.49 22.76 9.59
C LEU A 30 3.68 21.28 10.01
N SER A 31 3.96 21.02 11.30
CA SER A 31 4.21 19.66 11.79
C SER A 31 2.98 18.75 11.67
N ASP A 32 1.79 19.26 12.00
CA ASP A 32 0.53 18.53 11.86
C ASP A 32 0.16 18.32 10.39
N PHE A 33 0.38 19.33 9.55
CA PHE A 33 0.18 19.23 8.11
C PHE A 33 1.04 18.12 7.51
N ILE A 34 2.35 18.15 7.76
CA ILE A 34 3.30 17.16 7.24
C ILE A 34 2.98 15.76 7.77
N ARG A 35 2.72 15.62 9.08
CA ARG A 35 2.36 14.30 9.64
C ARG A 35 1.13 13.72 8.94
N ARG A 36 0.08 14.52 8.77
CA ARG A 36 -1.16 14.06 8.12
C ARG A 36 -0.92 13.69 6.66
N LYS A 37 -0.24 14.55 5.90
CA LYS A 37 0.02 14.31 4.47
C LYS A 37 0.96 13.15 4.22
N ALA A 38 1.95 12.94 5.09
CA ALA A 38 2.83 11.78 5.01
C ALA A 38 2.07 10.46 5.26
N VAL A 39 1.18 10.42 6.26
CA VAL A 39 0.35 9.24 6.53
C VAL A 39 -0.64 8.99 5.40
N GLU A 40 -1.34 10.02 4.92
CA GLU A 40 -2.29 9.92 3.81
C GLU A 40 -1.62 9.35 2.54
N ALA A 41 -0.43 9.87 2.19
CA ALA A 41 0.33 9.36 1.04
C ALA A 41 0.78 7.90 1.24
N ALA A 42 1.26 7.55 2.43
CA ALA A 42 1.66 6.18 2.74
C ALA A 42 0.48 5.20 2.69
N GLU A 43 -0.70 5.62 3.14
CA GLU A 43 -1.93 4.82 3.05
C GLU A 43 -2.35 4.61 1.59
N MET A 44 -2.29 5.65 0.76
CA MET A 44 -2.60 5.55 -0.67
C MET A 44 -1.66 4.57 -1.39
N GLU A 45 -0.36 4.62 -1.11
CA GLU A 45 0.63 3.71 -1.69
C GLU A 45 0.40 2.25 -1.25
N VAL A 46 0.12 2.04 0.04
CA VAL A 46 -0.21 0.70 0.57
C VAL A 46 -1.53 0.17 0.00
N LEU A 47 -2.50 1.05 -0.28
CA LEU A 47 -3.77 0.66 -0.88
C LEU A 47 -3.61 0.26 -2.36
N ASP A 48 -2.73 0.92 -3.12
CA ASP A 48 -2.49 0.55 -4.53
C ASP A 48 -1.95 -0.89 -4.65
N GLY A 49 -1.12 -1.32 -3.69
CA GLY A 49 -0.66 -2.71 -3.59
C GLY A 49 -1.74 -3.77 -3.34
N ARG A 50 -3.02 -3.39 -3.17
CA ARG A 50 -4.15 -4.31 -2.97
C ARG A 50 -5.07 -4.42 -4.18
N ILE A 51 -4.95 -3.53 -5.16
CA ILE A 51 -5.83 -3.52 -6.32
C ILE A 51 -5.17 -4.27 -7.46
N VAL A 52 -5.68 -5.48 -7.76
CA VAL A 52 -5.29 -6.20 -8.98
C VAL A 52 -6.26 -5.80 -10.09
N THR A 53 -5.82 -4.92 -10.97
CA THR A 53 -6.61 -4.53 -12.15
C THR A 53 -6.53 -5.62 -13.22
N ILE A 54 -7.69 -6.11 -13.64
CA ILE A 54 -7.82 -7.00 -14.79
C ILE A 54 -8.21 -6.14 -15.99
N PRO A 55 -7.43 -6.13 -17.10
CA PRO A 55 -7.82 -5.41 -18.31
C PRO A 55 -9.19 -5.85 -18.79
N ALA A 56 -10.00 -4.91 -19.28
CA ALA A 56 -11.38 -5.20 -19.71
C ALA A 56 -11.44 -6.33 -20.77
N ALA A 57 -10.46 -6.40 -21.67
CA ALA A 57 -10.36 -7.44 -22.69
C ALA A 57 -10.15 -8.85 -22.11
N ASP A 58 -9.60 -8.97 -20.90
CA ASP A 58 -9.34 -10.25 -20.22
C ASP A 58 -10.43 -10.62 -19.19
N TRP A 59 -11.42 -9.74 -18.98
CA TRP A 59 -12.42 -9.92 -17.93
C TRP A 59 -13.23 -11.21 -18.09
N GLU A 60 -13.78 -11.46 -19.28
CA GLU A 60 -14.58 -12.67 -19.56
C GLU A 60 -13.77 -13.95 -19.36
N LYS A 61 -12.51 -13.94 -19.79
CA LYS A 61 -11.58 -15.07 -19.64
C LYS A 61 -11.28 -15.35 -18.17
N PHE A 62 -11.06 -14.29 -17.39
CA PHE A 62 -10.87 -14.42 -15.95
C PHE A 62 -12.12 -14.97 -15.27
N GLU A 63 -13.30 -14.45 -15.60
CA GLU A 63 -14.56 -14.88 -14.99
C GLU A 63 -14.87 -16.36 -15.31
N ALA A 64 -14.62 -16.80 -16.53
CA ALA A 64 -14.73 -18.21 -16.92
C ALA A 64 -13.73 -19.10 -16.15
N TRP A 65 -12.50 -18.62 -15.95
CA TRP A 65 -11.50 -19.33 -15.14
C TRP A 65 -11.90 -19.41 -13.67
N ALA A 66 -12.38 -18.32 -13.07
CA ALA A 66 -12.79 -18.26 -11.66
C ALA A 66 -14.00 -19.17 -11.36
N LYS A 67 -14.92 -19.32 -12.31
CA LYS A 67 -16.07 -20.23 -12.21
C LYS A 67 -15.73 -21.69 -12.51
N SER A 68 -14.54 -21.98 -13.05
CA SER A 68 -14.14 -23.34 -13.40
C SER A 68 -13.83 -24.17 -12.15
N PRO A 69 -14.15 -25.48 -12.14
CA PRO A 69 -13.84 -26.33 -11.00
C PRO A 69 -12.32 -26.44 -10.79
N ALA A 70 -11.92 -26.54 -9.52
CA ALA A 70 -10.52 -26.69 -9.14
C ALA A 70 -9.91 -27.95 -9.78
N LYS A 71 -8.82 -27.76 -10.53
CA LYS A 71 -8.09 -28.86 -11.17
C LYS A 71 -7.02 -29.37 -10.21
N THR A 72 -7.08 -30.64 -9.86
CA THR A 72 -6.00 -31.24 -9.06
C THR A 72 -4.71 -31.31 -9.89
N ARG A 73 -3.64 -30.71 -9.39
CA ARG A 73 -2.29 -30.83 -9.95
C ARG A 73 -1.42 -31.63 -8.98
N PRO A 74 -0.94 -32.83 -9.35
CA PRO A 74 -0.15 -33.68 -8.44
C PRO A 74 1.08 -32.98 -7.86
N GLY A 75 1.75 -32.13 -8.65
CA GLY A 75 2.88 -31.33 -8.19
C GLY A 75 2.52 -30.33 -7.08
N LEU A 76 1.39 -29.61 -7.21
CA LEU A 76 0.92 -28.68 -6.18
C LEU A 76 0.51 -29.42 -4.90
N ARG A 77 -0.09 -30.61 -5.03
CA ARG A 77 -0.43 -31.46 -3.88
C ARG A 77 0.81 -31.88 -3.11
N ARG A 78 1.89 -32.26 -3.80
CA ARG A 78 3.18 -32.59 -3.16
C ARG A 78 3.81 -31.37 -2.48
N LEU A 79 3.78 -30.21 -3.14
CA LEU A 79 4.31 -28.97 -2.57
C LEU A 79 3.56 -28.57 -1.29
N ALA A 80 2.23 -28.63 -1.29
CA ALA A 80 1.42 -28.31 -0.11
C ALA A 80 1.63 -29.28 1.07
N ALA A 81 2.09 -30.50 0.80
CA ALA A 81 2.43 -31.50 1.82
C ALA A 81 3.89 -31.40 2.31
N SER A 82 4.72 -30.57 1.66
CA SER A 82 6.11 -30.37 2.06
C SER A 82 6.21 -29.39 3.21
N ARG A 83 7.21 -29.59 4.09
CA ARG A 83 7.48 -28.66 5.18
C ARG A 83 7.99 -27.34 4.61
N PRO A 84 7.32 -26.21 4.88
CA PRO A 84 7.78 -24.93 4.39
C PRO A 84 9.07 -24.51 5.10
N VAL A 85 9.96 -23.84 4.35
CA VAL A 85 11.31 -23.48 4.80
C VAL A 85 11.36 -22.47 5.95
N TRP A 86 10.24 -21.80 6.25
CA TRP A 86 10.11 -20.83 7.34
C TRP A 86 9.45 -21.42 8.61
N GLN A 87 9.12 -22.71 8.61
CA GLN A 87 8.72 -23.43 9.82
C GLN A 87 9.91 -24.24 10.33
N ASP A 88 10.53 -23.75 11.40
CA ASP A 88 11.47 -24.49 12.26
C ASP A 88 10.77 -25.61 13.05
#